data_AF-A0A2E5E8M4-F1
#
_entry.id   AF-A0A2E5E8M4-F1
#
_cell.length_a   1.000
_cell.length_b   1.000
_cell.length_c   1.000
_cell.angle_alpha   90.00
_cell.angle_beta   90.00
_cell.angle_gamma   90.00
#
_symmetry.space_group_name_H-M   'P 1'
#
loop_
_entity.id
_entity.type
_entity.pdbx_description
1 polymer ?
#
loop_
_entity_poly.entity_id
_entity_poly.type
_entity_poly.pdbx_seq_one_letter_code
_entity_poly.pdbx_strand_id
1 'polypeptide(L)'
;MRDKTSANRNNRVGAGMSLLACLTVGLFVPGCVMEDFNDIGETFFAKSPAEAARDALDPYNPDLRREGVVLLSNAPFGGVDAYLKMYRDYVENDPDPLVRGAAITALARHGDAQDAMLIAPFLSREVEENETVRWYSALALQRLHNVEVIPVLEKSIRDEEETGEIRAAVCIALGQYPEDRVVQMLLFGLDARELSVNIEAGEALWLLTGEQFGMDRVAWQNWYTAALANRNAFKNQQAYFYPTYDRDKSWWEYAAFWLDTSWEKPSSPTGLRSREERRTWEMEGSPSEAAVEQGVERSEFEKVDDLP
;
A
#
# COMPACT_ATOMS: atom_id res chain seq x y z
N MET A 1 -7.63 46.35 76.01
CA MET A 1 -8.80 46.64 75.16
C MET A 1 -8.52 46.02 73.80
N ARG A 2 -9.28 44.95 73.44
CA ARG A 2 -9.61 44.40 72.10
C ARG A 2 -8.51 44.35 71.01
N ASP A 3 -8.33 43.32 70.20
CA ASP A 3 -8.82 41.94 70.06
C ASP A 3 -8.03 41.36 68.86
N LYS A 4 -7.69 40.06 68.90
CA LYS A 4 -7.62 39.08 67.75
C LYS A 4 -6.65 39.30 66.56
N THR A 5 -5.61 38.47 66.33
CA THR A 5 -5.49 37.03 65.90
C THR A 5 -5.39 36.79 64.38
N SER A 6 -4.44 35.91 64.01
CA SER A 6 -4.42 34.99 62.84
C SER A 6 -4.11 35.61 61.46
N ALA A 7 -2.96 35.35 60.80
CA ALA A 7 -2.40 34.11 60.25
C ALA A 7 -3.09 33.54 58.98
N ASN A 8 -2.28 33.50 57.89
CA ASN A 8 -2.07 32.40 56.93
C ASN A 8 -2.89 32.25 55.61
N ARG A 9 -2.11 32.01 54.54
CA ARG A 9 -2.29 31.13 53.34
C ARG A 9 -3.29 31.43 52.19
N ASN A 10 -2.67 31.37 50.99
CA ASN A 10 -3.07 30.67 49.74
C ASN A 10 -4.00 31.29 48.67
N ASN A 11 -3.62 30.95 47.43
CA ASN A 11 -4.35 30.82 46.15
C ASN A 11 -4.69 32.10 45.37
N ARG A 12 -4.13 32.27 44.15
CA ARG A 12 -4.61 31.76 42.84
C ARG A 12 -6.07 32.16 42.57
N VAL A 13 -6.29 32.96 41.52
CA VAL A 13 -7.34 32.84 40.48
C VAL A 13 -7.31 34.09 39.58
N GLY A 14 -7.36 33.88 38.26
CA GLY A 14 -8.06 34.78 37.34
C GLY A 14 -7.25 35.76 36.50
N ALA A 15 -6.35 35.28 35.63
CA ALA A 15 -6.02 36.04 34.41
C ALA A 15 -6.98 35.59 33.31
N GLY A 16 -8.08 36.32 33.17
CA GLY A 16 -9.14 36.07 32.21
C GLY A 16 -8.67 36.26 30.77
N MET A 17 -8.92 35.23 29.97
CA MET A 17 -9.19 35.29 28.52
C MET A 17 -9.86 36.60 28.12
N SER A 18 -9.21 37.37 27.25
CA SER A 18 -9.87 38.42 26.47
C SER A 18 -9.08 38.63 25.19
N LEU A 19 -9.47 37.91 24.14
CA LEU A 19 -9.31 38.27 22.73
C LEU A 19 -10.16 37.31 21.89
N LEU A 20 -11.48 37.40 22.07
CA LEU A 20 -12.47 36.77 21.21
C LEU A 20 -13.54 37.84 20.94
N ALA A 21 -13.21 38.72 20.00
CA ALA A 21 -14.13 39.74 19.49
C ALA A 21 -13.73 40.11 18.06
N CYS A 22 -13.87 39.16 17.13
CA CYS A 22 -13.94 39.46 15.71
C CYS A 22 -15.08 38.67 15.08
N LEU A 23 -16.17 39.40 14.82
CA LEU A 23 -17.19 39.18 13.79
C LEU A 23 -17.75 37.77 13.62
N THR A 24 -18.90 37.56 14.25
CA THR A 24 -19.97 36.70 13.76
C THR A 24 -20.49 37.24 12.42
N VAL A 25 -19.80 36.93 11.32
CA VAL A 25 -20.45 36.88 10.00
C VAL A 25 -20.97 35.47 9.85
N GLY A 26 -22.29 35.32 9.94
CA GLY A 26 -22.96 34.09 9.57
C GLY A 26 -22.78 33.83 8.08
N LEU A 27 -21.71 33.12 7.73
CA LEU A 27 -21.62 32.41 6.46
C LEU A 27 -22.01 30.97 6.77
N PHE A 28 -23.18 30.58 6.28
CA PHE A 28 -23.48 29.18 6.00
C PHE A 28 -22.46 28.72 4.96
N VAL A 29 -21.32 28.22 5.44
CA VAL A 29 -20.33 27.57 4.59
C VAL A 29 -20.77 26.10 4.49
N PRO A 30 -20.93 25.55 3.27
CA PRO A 30 -21.27 24.15 3.11
C PRO A 30 -20.19 23.29 3.79
N GLY A 31 -20.61 22.17 4.40
CA GLY A 31 -19.81 21.35 5.31
C GLY A 31 -18.43 20.89 4.80
N CYS A 32 -18.16 20.98 3.49
CA CYS A 32 -16.86 20.67 2.89
C CYS A 32 -15.70 21.53 3.43
N VAL A 33 -15.95 22.74 3.91
CA VAL A 33 -14.85 23.60 4.40
C VAL A 33 -14.46 23.26 5.85
N MET A 34 -15.36 22.66 6.63
CA MET A 34 -15.09 22.37 8.05
C MET A 34 -14.19 21.15 8.25
N GLU A 35 -14.26 20.16 7.35
CA GLU A 35 -13.36 19.00 7.34
C GLU A 35 -11.91 19.44 7.07
N ASP A 36 -11.69 20.35 6.11
CA ASP A 36 -10.37 20.90 5.77
C ASP A 36 -9.74 21.73 6.91
N PHE A 37 -10.54 22.32 7.81
CA PHE A 37 -10.02 23.08 8.96
C PHE A 37 -9.55 22.19 10.13
N ASN A 38 -10.10 20.97 10.28
CA ASN A 38 -9.59 20.01 11.26
C ASN A 38 -8.19 19.52 10.88
N ASP A 39 -7.92 19.36 9.58
CA ASP A 39 -6.64 18.93 9.01
C ASP A 39 -5.49 19.90 9.34
N ILE A 40 -5.79 21.20 9.46
CA ILE A 40 -4.85 22.25 9.88
C ILE A 40 -4.41 22.07 11.34
N GLY A 41 -5.31 21.60 12.21
CA GLY A 41 -4.99 21.32 13.62
C GLY A 41 -3.99 20.18 13.78
N GLU A 42 -4.12 19.14 12.94
CA GLU A 42 -3.22 17.98 12.93
C GLU A 42 -1.82 18.34 12.40
N THR A 43 -1.72 19.32 11.50
CA THR A 43 -0.42 19.77 10.97
C THR A 43 0.48 20.44 12.01
N PHE A 44 -0.11 21.15 12.99
CA PHE A 44 0.66 21.81 14.05
C PHE A 44 1.12 20.86 15.17
N PHE A 45 0.58 19.64 15.23
CA PHE A 45 0.89 18.64 16.24
C PHE A 45 1.17 17.26 15.63
N ALA A 46 1.91 17.21 14.52
CA ALA A 46 2.32 15.95 13.92
C ALA A 46 3.11 15.09 14.92
N LYS A 47 2.67 13.83 15.12
CA LYS A 47 3.34 12.88 16.01
C LYS A 47 4.78 12.68 15.56
N SER A 48 5.71 12.65 16.51
CA SER A 48 7.11 12.36 16.20
C SER A 48 7.27 10.89 15.75
N PRO A 49 8.30 10.55 14.96
CA PRO A 49 8.59 9.16 14.59
C PRO A 49 8.69 8.21 15.79
N ALA A 50 9.25 8.69 16.91
CA ALA A 50 9.38 7.90 18.12
C ALA A 50 8.04 7.67 18.83
N GLU A 51 7.11 8.61 18.73
CA GLU A 51 5.73 8.43 19.23
C GLU A 51 4.96 7.49 18.31
N ALA A 52 5.05 7.66 16.99
CA ALA A 52 4.43 6.73 16.04
C ALA A 52 4.92 5.29 16.25
N ALA A 53 6.21 5.08 16.54
CA ALA A 53 6.75 3.76 16.87
C ALA A 53 6.26 3.22 18.23
N ARG A 54 6.02 4.09 19.22
CA ARG A 54 5.44 3.66 20.50
C ARG A 54 3.98 3.26 20.32
N ASP A 55 3.21 4.07 19.59
CA ASP A 55 1.81 3.81 19.27
C ASP A 55 1.67 2.53 18.44
N ALA A 56 2.56 2.33 17.45
CA ALA A 56 2.62 1.13 16.63
C ALA A 56 2.75 -0.14 17.47
N LEU A 57 3.43 -0.08 18.62
CA LEU A 57 3.69 -1.21 19.52
C LEU A 57 2.72 -1.29 20.71
N ASP A 58 1.62 -0.51 20.71
CA ASP A 58 0.67 -0.51 21.81
C ASP A 58 -0.07 -1.87 21.94
N PRO A 59 0.10 -2.60 23.05
CA PRO A 59 -0.45 -3.95 23.17
C PRO A 59 -1.97 -3.96 23.41
N TYR A 60 -2.59 -2.81 23.69
CA TYR A 60 -3.98 -2.72 24.11
C TYR A 60 -4.88 -2.03 23.08
N ASN A 61 -4.35 -1.04 22.36
CA ASN A 61 -5.15 -0.18 21.50
C ASN A 61 -4.84 -0.41 20.01
N PRO A 62 -5.72 -1.11 19.27
CA PRO A 62 -5.52 -1.35 17.84
C PRO A 62 -5.55 -0.08 17.00
N ASP A 63 -6.27 0.98 17.42
CA ASP A 63 -6.28 2.24 16.69
C ASP A 63 -4.92 2.93 16.74
N LEU A 64 -4.26 2.92 17.91
CA LEU A 64 -2.89 3.44 18.06
C LEU A 64 -1.91 2.61 17.24
N ARG A 65 -2.03 1.28 17.27
CA ARG A 65 -1.18 0.40 16.45
C ARG A 65 -1.31 0.74 14.97
N ARG A 66 -2.54 0.79 14.47
CA ARG A 66 -2.87 1.11 13.07
C ARG A 66 -2.31 2.47 12.68
N GLU A 67 -2.56 3.51 13.49
CA GLU A 67 -2.09 4.87 13.23
C GLU A 67 -0.56 4.93 13.21
N GLY A 68 0.09 4.30 14.19
CA GLY A 68 1.54 4.20 14.26
C GLY A 68 2.14 3.51 13.03
N VAL A 69 1.56 2.39 12.59
CA VAL A 69 1.97 1.68 11.36
C VAL A 69 1.84 2.59 10.13
N VAL A 70 0.70 3.28 9.99
CA VAL A 70 0.46 4.19 8.85
C VAL A 70 1.49 5.31 8.83
N LEU A 71 1.72 5.97 9.96
CA LEU A 71 2.68 7.07 10.09
C LEU A 71 4.11 6.61 9.77
N LEU A 72 4.53 5.47 10.31
CA LEU A 72 5.84 4.89 10.02
C LEU A 72 5.98 4.54 8.54
N SER A 73 4.96 3.91 7.94
CA SER A 73 5.00 3.49 6.54
C SER A 73 5.01 4.67 5.56
N ASN A 74 4.46 5.82 5.94
CA ASN A 74 4.51 7.03 5.13
C ASN A 74 5.83 7.82 5.31
N ALA A 75 6.65 7.45 6.30
CA ALA A 75 7.90 8.14 6.54
C ALA A 75 9.00 7.71 5.54
N PRO A 76 9.99 8.58 5.24
CA PRO A 76 11.11 8.24 4.36
C PRO A 76 11.96 7.04 4.81
N PHE A 77 11.87 6.69 6.09
CA PHE A 77 12.57 5.58 6.74
C PHE A 77 11.62 4.42 7.09
N GLY A 78 10.39 4.40 6.53
CA GLY A 78 9.38 3.39 6.84
C GLY A 78 9.78 1.94 6.50
N GLY A 79 10.75 1.76 5.61
CA GLY A 79 11.24 0.44 5.21
C GLY A 79 12.45 -0.10 5.97
N VAL A 80 12.85 0.50 7.09
CA VAL A 80 13.94 -0.08 7.90
C VAL A 80 13.57 -1.48 8.41
N ASP A 81 14.55 -2.38 8.48
CA ASP A 81 14.35 -3.81 8.80
C ASP A 81 13.54 -4.05 10.09
N ALA A 82 13.74 -3.22 11.12
CA ALA A 82 12.98 -3.31 12.36
C ALA A 82 11.46 -3.13 12.15
N TYR A 83 11.06 -2.22 11.24
CA TYR A 83 9.65 -2.01 10.91
C TYR A 83 9.12 -3.08 9.97
N LEU A 84 9.91 -3.52 8.99
CA LEU A 84 9.50 -4.64 8.13
C LEU A 84 9.19 -5.90 8.94
N LYS A 85 10.01 -6.21 9.96
CA LYS A 85 9.73 -7.32 10.90
C LYS A 85 8.42 -7.13 11.65
N MET A 86 8.15 -5.92 12.15
CA MET A 86 6.89 -5.59 12.82
C MET A 86 5.70 -5.71 11.87
N TYR A 87 5.80 -5.22 10.64
CA TYR A 87 4.72 -5.32 9.66
C TYR A 87 4.41 -6.77 9.33
N ARG A 88 5.43 -7.62 9.10
CA ARG A 88 5.26 -9.06 8.87
C ARG A 88 4.54 -9.74 10.02
N ASP A 89 4.97 -9.45 11.26
CA ASP A 89 4.31 -9.97 12.46
C ASP A 89 2.84 -9.53 12.54
N TYR A 90 2.53 -8.28 12.20
CA TYR A 90 1.16 -7.78 12.25
C TYR A 90 0.27 -8.37 11.16
N VAL A 91 0.81 -8.65 9.97
CA VAL A 91 0.05 -9.36 8.93
C VAL A 91 -0.39 -10.73 9.45
N GLU A 92 0.51 -11.50 10.07
CA GLU A 92 0.22 -12.86 10.53
C GLU A 92 -0.63 -12.91 11.81
N ASN A 93 -0.31 -12.03 12.77
CA ASN A 93 -0.66 -12.26 14.18
C ASN A 93 -1.56 -11.16 14.77
N ASP A 94 -1.73 -10.00 14.14
CA ASP A 94 -2.58 -8.96 14.73
C ASP A 94 -4.06 -9.37 14.65
N PRO A 95 -4.80 -9.37 15.78
CA PRO A 95 -6.21 -9.74 15.77
C PRO A 95 -7.09 -8.72 15.04
N ASP A 96 -6.66 -7.46 14.96
CA ASP A 96 -7.44 -6.38 14.37
C ASP A 96 -7.25 -6.30 12.84
N PRO A 97 -8.34 -6.43 12.06
CA PRO A 97 -8.24 -6.39 10.60
C PRO A 97 -7.70 -5.06 10.04
N LEU A 98 -7.96 -3.94 10.70
CA LEU A 98 -7.49 -2.64 10.22
C LEU A 98 -5.97 -2.49 10.46
N VAL A 99 -5.45 -3.06 11.54
CA VAL A 99 -3.99 -3.16 11.76
C VAL A 99 -3.35 -4.06 10.70
N ARG A 100 -3.94 -5.24 10.42
CA ARG A 100 -3.48 -6.12 9.31
C ARG A 100 -3.45 -5.38 7.98
N GLY A 101 -4.53 -4.68 7.62
CA GLY A 101 -4.61 -3.89 6.38
C GLY A 101 -3.55 -2.80 6.30
N ALA A 102 -3.27 -2.11 7.41
CA ALA A 102 -2.19 -1.13 7.48
C ALA A 102 -0.81 -1.76 7.30
N ALA A 103 -0.56 -2.92 7.92
CA ALA A 103 0.69 -3.66 7.79
C ALA A 103 0.90 -4.20 6.36
N ILE A 104 -0.13 -4.74 5.72
CA ILE A 104 -0.12 -5.16 4.30
C ILE A 104 0.23 -3.97 3.40
N THR A 105 -0.38 -2.80 3.63
CA THR A 105 -0.09 -1.58 2.86
C THR A 105 1.36 -1.12 3.07
N ALA A 106 1.89 -1.25 4.29
CA ALA A 106 3.27 -0.91 4.60
C ALA A 106 4.26 -1.84 3.88
N LEU A 107 4.00 -3.15 3.88
CA LEU A 107 4.79 -4.12 3.11
C LEU A 107 4.68 -3.91 1.61
N ALA A 108 3.51 -3.53 1.09
CA ALA A 108 3.36 -3.21 -0.33
C ALA A 108 4.23 -2.03 -0.79
N ARG A 109 4.55 -1.11 0.13
CA ARG A 109 5.42 0.05 -0.13
C ARG A 109 6.90 -0.26 0.02
N HIS A 110 7.25 -1.02 1.06
CA HIS A 110 8.62 -1.13 1.54
C HIS A 110 9.19 -2.54 1.58
N GLY A 111 8.33 -3.54 1.49
CA GLY A 111 8.68 -4.95 1.53
C GLY A 111 9.28 -5.44 0.22
N ASP A 112 9.51 -6.75 0.18
CA ASP A 112 10.24 -7.45 -0.87
C ASP A 112 9.30 -8.39 -1.64
N ALA A 113 9.79 -8.98 -2.74
CA ALA A 113 9.02 -9.96 -3.52
C ALA A 113 8.52 -11.15 -2.68
N GLN A 114 9.22 -11.50 -1.58
CA GLN A 114 8.79 -12.58 -0.69
C GLN A 114 7.61 -12.19 0.20
N ASP A 115 7.41 -10.90 0.46
CA ASP A 115 6.23 -10.43 1.22
C ASP A 115 4.94 -10.66 0.42
N ALA A 116 5.01 -10.80 -0.90
CA ALA A 116 3.88 -11.22 -1.72
C ALA A 116 3.33 -12.58 -1.29
N MET A 117 4.22 -13.53 -0.93
CA MET A 117 3.83 -14.88 -0.50
C MET A 117 3.19 -14.88 0.88
N LEU A 118 3.65 -13.98 1.76
CA LEU A 118 3.03 -13.76 3.06
C LEU A 118 1.61 -13.18 2.91
N ILE A 119 1.43 -12.23 2.00
CA ILE A 119 0.16 -11.49 1.84
C ILE A 119 -0.87 -12.28 1.02
N ALA A 120 -0.44 -13.04 0.01
CA ALA A 120 -1.35 -13.71 -0.93
C ALA A 120 -2.48 -14.53 -0.25
N PRO A 121 -2.24 -15.33 0.80
CA PRO A 121 -3.30 -16.07 1.48
C PRO A 121 -4.47 -15.21 1.97
N PHE A 122 -4.20 -13.96 2.39
CA PHE A 122 -5.20 -13.01 2.88
C PHE A 122 -6.13 -12.49 1.78
N LEU A 123 -5.89 -12.82 0.51
CA LEU A 123 -6.85 -12.58 -0.57
C LEU A 123 -8.01 -13.58 -0.55
N SER A 124 -7.88 -14.72 0.13
CA SER A 124 -8.93 -15.75 0.15
C SER A 124 -9.93 -15.51 1.28
N ARG A 125 -11.22 -15.58 0.95
CA ARG A 125 -12.33 -15.55 1.94
C ARG A 125 -12.27 -16.67 2.97
N GLU A 126 -11.59 -17.78 2.66
CA GLU A 126 -11.36 -18.89 3.59
C GLU A 126 -10.34 -18.56 4.69
N VAL A 127 -9.45 -17.59 4.43
CA VAL A 127 -8.40 -17.16 5.35
C VAL A 127 -8.80 -15.85 6.04
N GLU A 128 -9.42 -14.92 5.31
CA GLU A 128 -9.75 -13.58 5.79
C GLU A 128 -11.19 -13.20 5.43
N GLU A 129 -12.04 -13.12 6.45
CA GLU A 129 -13.44 -12.73 6.30
C GLU A 129 -13.60 -11.23 6.02
N ASN A 130 -12.67 -10.39 6.50
CA ASN A 130 -12.76 -8.95 6.34
C ASN A 130 -12.41 -8.52 4.91
N GLU A 131 -13.42 -8.05 4.18
CA GLU A 131 -13.29 -7.57 2.80
C GLU A 131 -12.22 -6.48 2.63
N THR A 132 -12.08 -5.58 3.62
CA THR A 132 -11.09 -4.51 3.55
C THR A 132 -9.66 -5.06 3.56
N VAL A 133 -9.39 -6.12 4.32
CA VAL A 133 -8.07 -6.77 4.33
C VAL A 133 -7.80 -7.50 3.01
N ARG A 134 -8.80 -8.19 2.46
CA ARG A 134 -8.68 -8.82 1.14
C ARG A 134 -8.42 -7.79 0.04
N TRP A 135 -9.09 -6.64 0.11
CA TRP A 135 -8.87 -5.50 -0.78
C TRP A 135 -7.43 -4.98 -0.68
N TYR A 136 -6.92 -4.72 0.52
CA TYR A 136 -5.52 -4.32 0.69
C TYR A 136 -4.54 -5.38 0.20
N SER A 137 -4.87 -6.66 0.35
CA SER A 137 -4.06 -7.77 -0.17
C SER A 137 -4.00 -7.75 -1.70
N ALA A 138 -5.12 -7.56 -2.38
CA ALA A 138 -5.17 -7.43 -3.84
C ALA A 138 -4.33 -6.24 -4.33
N LEU A 139 -4.46 -5.07 -3.67
CA LEU A 139 -3.65 -3.88 -3.99
C LEU A 139 -2.15 -4.10 -3.71
N ALA A 140 -1.80 -4.80 -2.64
CA ALA A 140 -0.41 -5.11 -2.33
C ALA A 140 0.23 -5.98 -3.41
N LEU A 141 -0.50 -6.96 -3.94
CA LEU A 141 -0.03 -7.83 -5.04
C LEU A 141 0.12 -7.10 -6.38
N GLN A 142 -0.40 -5.89 -6.55
CA GLN A 142 -0.07 -5.01 -7.69
C GLN A 142 1.34 -4.43 -7.56
N ARG A 143 1.82 -4.28 -6.33
CA ARG A 143 3.10 -3.61 -6.00
C ARG A 143 4.21 -4.62 -5.72
N LEU A 144 3.86 -5.84 -5.36
CA LEU A 144 4.78 -6.93 -5.07
C LEU A 144 4.68 -7.99 -6.17
N HIS A 145 5.75 -8.12 -6.94
CA HIS A 145 5.85 -9.09 -8.03
C HIS A 145 6.44 -10.41 -7.52
N ASN A 146 5.64 -11.47 -7.56
CA ASN A 146 6.10 -12.83 -7.32
C ASN A 146 5.23 -13.84 -8.10
N VAL A 147 5.85 -14.57 -9.02
CA VAL A 147 5.17 -15.54 -9.90
C VAL A 147 4.46 -16.65 -9.12
N GLU A 148 4.92 -16.96 -7.91
CA GLU A 148 4.34 -18.01 -7.07
C GLU A 148 2.95 -17.64 -6.53
N VAL A 149 2.53 -16.37 -6.57
CA VAL A 149 1.20 -15.94 -6.11
C VAL A 149 0.08 -16.15 -7.14
N ILE A 150 0.42 -16.45 -8.40
CA ILE A 150 -0.55 -16.60 -9.50
C ILE A 150 -1.69 -17.60 -9.18
N PRO A 151 -1.46 -18.77 -8.55
CA PRO A 151 -2.55 -19.68 -8.19
C PRO A 151 -3.58 -19.06 -7.23
N VAL A 152 -3.15 -18.16 -6.35
CA VAL A 152 -4.05 -17.46 -5.41
C VAL A 152 -4.84 -16.37 -6.14
N LEU A 153 -4.20 -15.64 -7.05
CA LEU A 153 -4.88 -14.68 -7.94
C LEU A 153 -5.92 -15.39 -8.82
N GLU A 154 -5.62 -16.59 -9.34
CA GLU A 154 -6.58 -17.40 -10.10
C GLU A 154 -7.81 -17.78 -9.27
N LYS A 155 -7.60 -18.19 -8.01
CA LYS A 155 -8.72 -18.52 -7.12
C LYS A 155 -9.62 -17.30 -6.90
N SER A 156 -9.04 -16.13 -6.68
CA SER A 156 -9.80 -14.90 -6.40
C SER A 156 -10.57 -14.36 -7.61
N ILE A 157 -9.97 -14.32 -8.81
CA ILE A 157 -10.69 -13.82 -10.01
C ILE A 157 -11.88 -14.72 -10.40
N ARG A 158 -11.81 -16.02 -10.07
CA ARG A 158 -12.85 -17.03 -10.31
C ARG A 158 -13.88 -17.15 -9.18
N ASP A 159 -13.67 -16.48 -8.06
CA ASP A 159 -14.62 -16.49 -6.95
C ASP A 159 -15.80 -15.58 -7.28
N GLU A 160 -16.95 -16.15 -7.66
CA GLU A 160 -18.17 -15.40 -7.98
C GLU A 160 -18.78 -14.71 -6.76
N GLU A 161 -18.41 -15.12 -5.55
CA GLU A 161 -18.88 -14.47 -4.33
C GLU A 161 -17.93 -13.36 -3.84
N GLU A 162 -16.78 -13.18 -4.49
CA GLU A 162 -15.86 -12.08 -4.19
C GLU A 162 -16.34 -10.77 -4.82
N THR A 163 -16.00 -9.64 -4.19
CA THR A 163 -16.45 -8.34 -4.69
C THR A 163 -15.83 -7.97 -6.03
N GLY A 164 -16.59 -7.25 -6.86
CA GLY A 164 -16.15 -6.80 -8.18
C GLY A 164 -14.93 -5.90 -8.12
N GLU A 165 -14.81 -5.13 -7.04
CA GLU A 165 -13.65 -4.30 -6.73
C GLU A 165 -12.42 -5.19 -6.57
N ILE A 166 -12.42 -6.15 -5.63
CA ILE A 166 -11.29 -7.04 -5.37
C ILE A 166 -10.89 -7.79 -6.65
N ARG A 167 -11.87 -8.33 -7.38
CA ARG A 167 -11.62 -9.04 -8.65
C ARG A 167 -11.00 -8.13 -9.72
N ALA A 168 -11.41 -6.86 -9.78
CA ALA A 168 -10.80 -5.88 -10.68
C ALA A 168 -9.36 -5.56 -10.26
N ALA A 169 -9.08 -5.40 -8.96
CA ALA A 169 -7.71 -5.24 -8.47
C ALA A 169 -6.83 -6.46 -8.75
N VAL A 170 -7.39 -7.66 -8.75
CA VAL A 170 -6.71 -8.89 -9.15
C VAL A 170 -6.39 -8.88 -10.65
N CYS A 171 -7.28 -8.41 -11.53
CA CYS A 171 -6.96 -8.21 -12.95
C CYS A 171 -5.76 -7.26 -13.13
N ILE A 172 -5.75 -6.14 -12.39
CA ILE A 172 -4.61 -5.21 -12.40
C ILE A 172 -3.33 -5.90 -11.93
N ALA A 173 -3.37 -6.71 -10.87
CA ALA A 173 -2.20 -7.44 -10.39
C ALA A 173 -1.71 -8.47 -11.43
N LEU A 174 -2.63 -9.17 -12.10
CA LEU A 174 -2.35 -10.15 -13.14
C LEU A 174 -1.63 -9.55 -14.36
N GLY A 175 -1.83 -8.27 -14.65
CA GLY A 175 -1.15 -7.55 -15.74
C GLY A 175 0.39 -7.50 -15.64
N GLN A 176 0.97 -7.96 -14.53
CA GLN A 176 2.42 -8.09 -14.34
C GLN A 176 3.02 -9.37 -14.93
N TYR A 177 2.21 -10.40 -15.19
CA TYR A 177 2.69 -11.77 -15.39
C TYR A 177 2.46 -12.25 -16.83
N PRO A 178 3.47 -12.23 -17.71
CA PRO A 178 3.36 -12.64 -19.11
C PRO A 178 3.36 -14.18 -19.26
N GLU A 179 2.29 -14.82 -18.79
CA GLU A 179 2.10 -16.27 -18.83
C GLU A 179 0.79 -16.66 -19.52
N ASP A 180 0.79 -17.82 -20.18
CA ASP A 180 -0.40 -18.32 -20.89
C ASP A 180 -1.62 -18.49 -19.98
N ARG A 181 -1.41 -19.06 -18.79
CA ARG A 181 -2.48 -19.22 -17.79
C ARG A 181 -3.07 -17.88 -17.36
N VAL A 182 -2.25 -16.83 -17.27
CA VAL A 182 -2.71 -15.48 -16.88
C VAL A 182 -3.59 -14.89 -17.97
N VAL A 183 -3.23 -15.07 -19.24
CA VAL A 183 -4.10 -14.67 -20.36
C VAL A 183 -5.45 -15.40 -20.28
N GLN A 184 -5.47 -16.70 -19.98
CA GLN A 184 -6.73 -17.44 -19.80
C GLN A 184 -7.57 -16.92 -18.62
N MET A 185 -6.94 -16.49 -17.53
CA MET A 185 -7.63 -15.86 -16.39
C MET A 185 -8.23 -14.51 -16.78
N LEU A 186 -7.50 -13.67 -17.52
CA LEU A 186 -8.00 -12.36 -17.96
C LEU A 186 -9.11 -12.50 -19.01
N LEU A 187 -9.01 -13.47 -19.91
CA LEU A 187 -10.10 -13.82 -20.83
C LEU A 187 -11.37 -14.26 -20.08
N PHE A 188 -11.22 -14.94 -18.93
CA PHE A 188 -12.35 -15.22 -18.03
C PHE A 188 -12.88 -13.92 -17.41
N GLY A 189 -11.99 -13.03 -16.96
CA GLY A 189 -12.34 -11.71 -16.43
C GLY A 189 -13.15 -10.83 -17.39
N LEU A 190 -12.96 -10.96 -18.71
CA LEU A 190 -13.75 -10.24 -19.73
C LEU A 190 -15.23 -10.64 -19.80
N ASP A 191 -15.59 -11.82 -19.28
CA ASP A 191 -16.98 -12.30 -19.23
C ASP A 191 -17.63 -12.05 -17.86
N ALA A 192 -16.95 -11.31 -16.97
CA ALA A 192 -17.49 -10.99 -15.66
C ALA A 192 -18.76 -10.13 -15.76
N ARG A 193 -19.62 -10.21 -14.74
CA ARG A 193 -20.86 -9.42 -14.69
C ARG A 193 -20.56 -7.96 -14.39
N GLU A 194 -19.47 -7.73 -13.69
CA GLU A 194 -19.01 -6.44 -13.20
C GLU A 194 -18.19 -5.73 -14.28
N LEU A 195 -18.64 -4.53 -14.66
CA LEU A 195 -17.96 -3.74 -15.68
C LEU A 195 -16.52 -3.40 -15.31
N SER A 196 -16.24 -3.16 -14.02
CA SER A 196 -14.88 -2.91 -13.52
C SER A 196 -13.94 -4.06 -13.84
N VAL A 197 -14.35 -5.31 -13.59
CA VAL A 197 -13.55 -6.50 -13.87
C VAL A 197 -13.27 -6.65 -15.36
N ASN A 198 -14.28 -6.39 -16.20
CA ASN A 198 -14.14 -6.46 -17.66
C ASN A 198 -13.15 -5.42 -18.20
N ILE A 199 -13.22 -4.19 -17.70
CA ILE A 199 -12.31 -3.10 -18.09
C ILE A 199 -10.88 -3.46 -17.68
N GLU A 200 -10.66 -3.78 -16.41
CA GLU A 200 -9.32 -4.08 -15.90
C GLU A 200 -8.73 -5.34 -16.55
N ALA A 201 -9.56 -6.32 -16.91
CA ALA A 201 -9.11 -7.50 -17.66
C ALA A 201 -8.63 -7.13 -19.08
N GLY A 202 -9.34 -6.24 -19.77
CA GLY A 202 -8.95 -5.74 -21.08
C GLY A 202 -7.66 -4.91 -21.04
N GLU A 203 -7.52 -4.04 -20.05
CA GLU A 203 -6.31 -3.24 -19.82
C GLU A 203 -5.11 -4.13 -19.46
N ALA A 204 -5.29 -5.13 -18.59
CA ALA A 204 -4.24 -6.10 -18.28
C ALA A 204 -3.80 -6.92 -19.52
N LEU A 205 -4.74 -7.31 -20.38
CA LEU A 205 -4.40 -7.97 -21.64
C LEU A 205 -3.60 -7.05 -22.58
N TRP A 206 -3.99 -5.78 -22.68
CA TRP A 206 -3.21 -4.79 -23.42
C TRP A 206 -1.80 -4.62 -22.83
N LEU A 207 -1.66 -4.54 -21.51
CA LEU A 207 -0.36 -4.45 -20.85
C LEU A 207 0.53 -5.66 -21.19
N LEU A 208 -0.01 -6.87 -21.14
CA LEU A 208 0.75 -8.09 -21.40
C LEU A 208 1.13 -8.26 -22.87
N THR A 209 0.28 -7.84 -23.80
CA THR A 209 0.41 -8.20 -25.22
C THR A 209 0.79 -7.05 -26.14
N GLY A 210 0.48 -5.82 -25.74
CA GLY A 210 0.55 -4.61 -26.56
C GLY A 210 -0.61 -4.42 -27.53
N GLU A 211 -1.56 -5.35 -27.60
CA GLU A 211 -2.71 -5.29 -28.51
C GLU A 211 -3.94 -4.68 -27.86
N GLN A 212 -4.85 -4.13 -28.66
CA GLN A 212 -6.04 -3.45 -28.16
C GLN A 212 -7.31 -3.98 -28.81
N PHE A 213 -8.06 -4.80 -28.06
CA PHE A 213 -9.40 -5.24 -28.45
C PHE A 213 -10.48 -4.81 -27.42
N GLY A 214 -10.09 -4.05 -26.39
CA GLY A 214 -10.96 -3.63 -25.30
C GLY A 214 -11.58 -4.84 -24.59
N MET A 215 -12.91 -4.84 -24.46
CA MET A 215 -13.66 -5.91 -23.80
C MET A 215 -14.10 -7.05 -24.75
N ASP A 216 -13.69 -7.04 -26.02
CA ASP A 216 -14.10 -8.08 -26.97
C ASP A 216 -13.31 -9.38 -26.74
N ARG A 217 -13.88 -10.26 -25.90
CA ARG A 217 -13.30 -11.58 -25.60
C ARG A 217 -13.06 -12.43 -26.85
N VAL A 218 -13.94 -12.38 -27.85
CA VAL A 218 -13.83 -13.22 -29.04
C VAL A 218 -12.67 -12.74 -29.91
N ALA A 219 -12.51 -11.43 -30.07
CA ALA A 219 -11.36 -10.85 -30.75
C ALA A 219 -10.05 -11.22 -30.04
N TRP A 220 -10.00 -11.07 -28.71
CA TRP A 220 -8.85 -11.48 -27.90
C TRP A 220 -8.50 -12.97 -28.07
N GLN A 221 -9.48 -13.86 -27.96
CA GLN A 221 -9.26 -15.31 -28.10
C GLN A 221 -8.72 -15.68 -29.49
N ASN A 222 -9.30 -15.11 -30.55
CA ASN A 222 -8.91 -15.40 -31.92
C ASN A 222 -7.48 -14.93 -32.21
N TRP A 223 -7.15 -13.70 -31.79
CA TRP A 223 -5.81 -13.18 -31.92
C TRP A 223 -4.80 -13.98 -31.09
N TYR A 224 -5.12 -14.27 -29.82
CA TYR A 224 -4.19 -14.94 -28.90
C TYR A 224 -3.87 -16.37 -29.35
N THR A 225 -4.86 -17.09 -29.90
CA THR A 225 -4.65 -18.43 -30.45
C THR A 225 -3.63 -18.40 -31.60
N ALA A 226 -3.72 -17.40 -32.49
CA ALA A 226 -2.76 -17.21 -33.58
C ALA A 226 -1.38 -16.75 -33.07
N ALA A 227 -1.35 -15.86 -32.07
CA ALA A 227 -0.12 -15.34 -31.48
C ALA A 227 0.66 -16.42 -30.70
N LEU A 228 -0.05 -17.31 -30.01
CA LEU A 228 0.54 -18.44 -29.31
C LEU A 228 1.18 -19.44 -30.28
N ALA A 229 0.53 -19.72 -31.40
CA ALA A 229 1.09 -20.58 -32.47
C ALA A 229 2.39 -19.99 -33.05
N ASN A 230 2.49 -18.66 -33.12
CA ASN A 230 3.66 -17.93 -33.61
C ASN A 230 4.70 -17.62 -32.51
N ARG A 231 4.44 -17.99 -31.25
CA ARG A 231 5.28 -17.70 -30.07
C ARG A 231 5.63 -16.21 -29.92
N ASN A 232 4.69 -15.32 -30.24
CA ASN A 232 4.92 -13.88 -30.22
C ASN A 232 3.89 -13.09 -29.40
N ALA A 233 3.07 -13.77 -28.59
CA ALA A 233 1.98 -13.16 -27.83
C ALA A 233 2.41 -12.03 -26.88
N PHE A 234 3.60 -12.12 -26.30
CA PHE A 234 4.12 -11.12 -25.34
C PHE A 234 5.22 -10.24 -25.95
N LYS A 235 5.40 -10.25 -27.28
CA LYS A 235 6.51 -9.54 -27.93
C LYS A 235 6.44 -8.02 -27.74
N ASN A 236 5.23 -7.46 -27.70
CA ASN A 236 4.99 -6.02 -27.58
C ASN A 236 4.47 -5.66 -26.18
N GLN A 237 4.84 -6.43 -25.15
CA GLN A 237 4.45 -6.17 -23.77
C GLN A 237 4.79 -4.72 -23.35
N GLN A 238 3.84 -4.07 -22.68
CA GLN A 238 4.01 -2.74 -22.12
C GLN A 238 4.67 -2.81 -20.74
N ALA A 239 5.33 -1.72 -20.34
CA ALA A 239 5.86 -1.62 -19.00
C ALA A 239 4.70 -1.54 -17.99
N TYR A 240 4.71 -2.42 -17.00
CA TYR A 240 3.73 -2.40 -15.93
C TYR A 240 4.10 -1.36 -14.86
N PHE A 241 3.14 -0.53 -14.51
CA PHE A 241 3.19 0.38 -13.37
C PHE A 241 1.92 0.20 -12.55
N TYR A 242 2.08 0.04 -11.22
CA TYR A 242 0.90 -0.04 -10.36
C TYR A 242 0.19 1.33 -10.32
N PRO A 243 -1.16 1.35 -10.28
CA PRO A 243 -1.91 2.59 -10.21
C PRO A 243 -1.65 3.30 -8.88
N THR A 244 -1.51 4.61 -8.92
CA THR A 244 -1.49 5.47 -7.72
C THR A 244 -2.60 6.51 -7.82
N TYR A 245 -3.05 7.01 -6.67
CA TYR A 245 -4.03 8.07 -6.62
C TYR A 245 -3.41 9.38 -7.14
N ASP A 246 -4.05 9.98 -8.15
CA ASP A 246 -3.71 11.31 -8.65
C ASP A 246 -4.98 12.17 -8.69
N ARG A 247 -4.87 13.41 -8.20
CA ARG A 247 -5.95 14.40 -8.29
C ARG A 247 -5.39 15.79 -8.52
N ASP A 248 -6.19 16.61 -9.19
CA ASP A 248 -5.90 18.02 -9.32
C ASP A 248 -5.81 18.69 -7.95
N LYS A 249 -4.88 19.66 -7.85
CA LYS A 249 -4.76 20.49 -6.65
C LYS A 249 -6.03 21.32 -6.48
N SER A 250 -6.61 21.26 -5.30
CA SER A 250 -7.66 22.18 -4.89
C SER A 250 -7.10 23.59 -4.81
N TRP A 251 -7.92 24.59 -5.08
CA TRP A 251 -7.51 26.00 -5.12
C TRP A 251 -6.81 26.48 -3.82
N TRP A 252 -7.17 25.90 -2.68
CA TRP A 252 -6.54 26.17 -1.38
C TRP A 252 -5.15 25.58 -1.24
N GLU A 253 -4.85 24.45 -1.87
CA GLU A 253 -3.51 23.84 -1.86
C GLU A 253 -2.50 24.70 -2.63
N TYR A 254 -2.97 25.53 -3.56
CA TYR A 254 -2.14 26.59 -4.15
C TYR A 254 -1.84 27.72 -3.15
N ALA A 255 -2.76 28.02 -2.24
CA ALA A 255 -2.55 29.01 -1.20
C ALA A 255 -1.67 28.47 -0.05
N ALA A 256 -1.82 27.19 0.30
CA ALA A 256 -1.03 26.48 1.29
C ALA A 256 0.25 25.87 0.70
N PHE A 257 1.01 26.66 -0.07
CA PHE A 257 2.20 26.20 -0.80
C PHE A 257 3.31 25.60 0.09
N TRP A 258 3.24 25.79 1.41
CA TRP A 258 4.15 25.21 2.41
C TRP A 258 3.78 23.79 2.83
N LEU A 259 2.57 23.32 2.48
CA LEU A 259 2.18 21.92 2.59
C LEU A 259 2.66 21.19 1.33
N ASP A 260 3.74 20.42 1.45
CA ASP A 260 4.22 19.59 0.36
C ASP A 260 3.32 18.35 0.22
N THR A 261 2.26 18.46 -0.58
CA THR A 261 1.45 17.32 -1.00
C THR A 261 2.13 16.63 -2.19
N SER A 262 3.17 15.85 -1.91
CA SER A 262 3.80 15.01 -2.92
C SER A 262 3.06 13.67 -3.03
N TRP A 263 2.31 13.48 -4.11
CA TRP A 263 1.69 12.18 -4.40
C TRP A 263 2.74 11.16 -4.84
N GLU A 264 2.47 9.89 -4.52
CA GLU A 264 3.30 8.80 -5.01
C GLU A 264 3.13 8.66 -6.53
N LYS A 265 4.24 8.62 -7.26
CA LYS A 265 4.22 8.38 -8.71
C LYS A 265 4.08 6.87 -8.97
N PRO A 266 3.36 6.47 -10.05
CA PRO A 266 3.38 5.08 -10.49
C PRO A 266 4.82 4.61 -10.69
N SER A 267 5.14 3.41 -10.20
CA SER A 267 6.48 2.82 -10.26
C SER A 267 6.39 1.34 -10.61
N SER A 268 7.53 0.75 -10.96
CA SER A 268 7.60 -0.69 -11.20
C SER A 268 7.44 -1.44 -9.86
N PRO A 269 6.70 -2.57 -9.87
CA PRO A 269 6.56 -3.44 -8.71
C PRO A 269 7.90 -3.89 -8.14
N THR A 270 7.97 -4.01 -6.82
CA THR A 270 9.10 -4.64 -6.15
C THR A 270 9.20 -6.10 -6.62
N GLY A 271 10.40 -6.54 -7.02
CA GLY A 271 10.62 -7.83 -7.69
C GLY A 271 10.84 -7.71 -9.20
N LEU A 272 10.32 -6.66 -9.85
CA LEU A 272 10.67 -6.30 -11.24
C LEU A 272 11.74 -5.20 -11.33
N ARG A 273 12.02 -4.49 -10.23
CA ARG A 273 13.05 -3.45 -10.16
C ARG A 273 14.45 -4.02 -10.39
N SER A 274 15.35 -3.17 -10.90
CA SER A 274 16.76 -3.53 -10.98
C SER A 274 17.32 -3.74 -9.58
N ARG A 275 18.02 -4.85 -9.35
CA ARG A 275 18.67 -5.15 -8.06
C ARG A 275 19.80 -4.19 -7.68
N GLU A 276 20.16 -3.28 -8.57
CA GLU A 276 21.13 -2.21 -8.35
C GLU A 276 20.48 -0.92 -7.80
N GLU A 277 19.14 -0.81 -7.87
CA GLU A 277 18.40 0.34 -7.38
C GLU A 277 18.40 0.35 -5.84
N ARG A 278 19.01 1.39 -5.25
CA ARG A 278 19.07 1.55 -3.79
C ARG A 278 17.79 2.13 -3.23
N ARG A 279 17.40 1.68 -2.04
CA ARG A 279 16.27 2.23 -1.28
C ARG A 279 16.70 3.47 -0.52
N THR A 280 15.77 4.40 -0.28
CA THR A 280 16.07 5.69 0.37
C THR A 280 16.52 5.56 1.83
N TRP A 281 16.27 4.41 2.48
CA TRP A 281 16.63 4.10 3.87
C TRP A 281 17.81 3.12 4.00
N GLU A 282 18.43 2.72 2.89
CA GLU A 282 19.67 1.96 2.93
C GLU A 282 20.84 2.85 3.33
N MET A 283 21.68 2.36 4.24
CA MET A 283 22.87 3.09 4.71
C MET A 283 23.89 3.21 3.59
N GLU A 284 24.52 4.37 3.46
CA GLU A 284 25.58 4.56 2.47
C GLU A 284 26.74 3.58 2.70
N GLY A 285 26.91 2.63 1.78
CA GLY A 285 27.90 1.55 1.89
C GLY A 285 27.34 0.16 2.19
N SER A 286 26.02 0.01 2.40
CA SER A 286 25.41 -1.32 2.42
C SER A 286 25.50 -1.96 1.02
N PRO A 287 25.88 -3.25 0.92
CA PRO A 287 25.85 -3.97 -0.35
C PRO A 287 24.43 -3.97 -0.90
N SER A 288 24.28 -3.73 -2.21
CA SER A 288 22.99 -3.92 -2.89
C SER A 288 22.55 -5.38 -2.76
N GLU A 289 21.26 -5.67 -2.95
CA GLU A 289 20.74 -7.04 -2.91
C GLU A 289 21.55 -7.98 -3.83
N ALA A 290 21.97 -7.49 -5.01
CA ALA A 290 22.84 -8.22 -5.93
C ALA A 290 24.24 -8.54 -5.35
N ALA A 291 24.81 -7.64 -4.54
CA ALA A 291 26.13 -7.82 -3.93
C ALA A 291 26.09 -8.75 -2.71
N VAL A 292 24.98 -8.79 -1.97
CA VAL A 292 24.77 -9.70 -0.84
C VAL A 292 24.73 -11.15 -1.32
N GLU A 293 23.95 -11.44 -2.37
CA GLU A 293 23.77 -12.81 -2.87
C GLU A 293 25.04 -13.37 -3.55
N GLN A 294 25.78 -12.54 -4.30
CA GLN A 294 27.11 -12.94 -4.80
C GLN A 294 28.10 -13.23 -3.67
N GLY A 295 27.96 -12.54 -2.53
CA GLY A 295 28.72 -12.84 -1.32
C GLY A 295 28.30 -14.16 -0.68
N VAL A 296 26.99 -14.45 -0.64
CA VAL A 296 26.43 -15.71 -0.13
C VAL A 296 26.83 -16.89 -1.02
N GLU A 297 26.67 -16.80 -2.34
CA GLU A 297 27.13 -17.82 -3.30
C GLU A 297 28.63 -18.06 -3.15
N ARG A 298 29.46 -17.01 -3.11
CA ARG A 298 30.91 -17.18 -2.87
C ARG A 298 31.21 -17.88 -1.54
N SER A 299 30.47 -17.57 -0.47
CA SER A 299 30.64 -18.21 0.83
C SER A 299 30.16 -19.66 0.88
N GLU A 300 29.16 -20.02 0.06
CA GLU A 300 28.70 -21.40 -0.09
C GLU A 300 29.68 -22.23 -0.92
N PHE A 301 30.25 -21.66 -1.99
CA PHE A 301 31.33 -22.31 -2.76
C PHE A 301 32.60 -22.52 -1.94
N GLU A 302 32.97 -21.56 -1.08
CA GLU A 302 34.15 -21.67 -0.21
C GLU A 302 33.99 -22.75 0.88
N LYS A 303 32.76 -23.11 1.25
CA LYS A 303 32.48 -24.22 2.19
C LYS A 303 32.51 -25.62 1.57
N VAL A 304 32.51 -25.73 0.24
CA VAL A 304 32.52 -27.04 -0.46
C VAL A 304 33.95 -27.61 -0.59
N ASP A 305 34.98 -26.77 -0.49
CA ASP A 305 36.39 -27.19 -0.63
C ASP A 305 37.04 -27.64 0.70
N ASP A 306 36.32 -27.59 1.83
CA ASP A 306 36.79 -27.97 3.17
C ASP A 306 36.15 -29.29 3.70
N LEU A 307 36.10 -30.33 2.86
CA LEU A 307 35.83 -31.70 3.33
C LEU A 307 37.00 -32.63 2.98
N PRO A 308 37.59 -33.35 3.96
CA PRO A 308 38.75 -34.23 3.75
C PRO A 308 38.43 -35.52 3.01
#